data_AF-A0AAV0I0E5-F1
#
_entry.id   AF-A0AAV0I0E5-F1
#
_cell.length_a   1.000
_cell.length_b   1.000
_cell.length_c   1.000
_cell.angle_alpha   90.00
_cell.angle_beta   90.00
_cell.angle_gamma   90.00
#
_symmetry.space_group_name_H-M   'P 1'
#
loop_
_entity.id
_entity.type
_entity.pdbx_description
1 polymer ?
#
loop_
_entity_poly.entity_id
_entity_poly.type
_entity_poly.pdbx_seq_one_letter_code
_entity_poly.pdbx_strand_id
1 'polypeptide(L)' 'MEGEGLSARLGIAVGVRAGEKKVLQQIDEFFKQREEELDEIEYYQERRLKDLGLVGEQGDIIFWE' A
#
# COMPACT_ATOMS: atom_id res chain seq x y z
N MET A 1 -5.88 -30.15 -26.64
CA MET A 1 -6.03 -29.26 -27.81
C MET A 1 -4.70 -28.53 -27.94
N GLU A 2 -3.75 -29.15 -28.63
CA GLU A 2 -2.51 -28.47 -29.03
C GLU A 2 -2.92 -27.38 -30.01
N GLY A 3 -2.74 -26.13 -29.58
CA GLY A 3 -3.27 -24.97 -30.27
C GLY A 3 -2.70 -24.87 -31.68
N GLU A 4 -3.59 -24.78 -32.67
CA GLU A 4 -3.27 -24.14 -33.94
C GLU A 4 -2.51 -22.86 -33.63
N GLY A 5 -1.24 -22.79 -34.08
CA GLY A 5 -0.30 -21.78 -33.66
C GLY A 5 -0.91 -20.39 -33.79
N LEU A 6 -1.07 -19.69 -32.66
CA LEU A 6 -1.51 -18.30 -32.66
C LEU A 6 -0.61 -17.55 -33.64
N SER A 7 -1.22 -16.80 -34.56
CA SER A 7 -0.44 -15.92 -35.43
C SER A 7 0.46 -15.05 -34.56
N ALA A 8 1.67 -14.72 -35.02
CA ALA A 8 2.66 -14.03 -34.18
C ALA A 8 2.09 -12.78 -33.47
N ARG A 9 1.26 -12.00 -34.17
CA ARG A 9 0.55 -10.83 -33.62
C ARG A 9 -0.47 -11.20 -32.54
N LEU A 10 -1.21 -12.28 -32.74
CA LEU A 10 -2.19 -12.76 -31.77
C LEU A 10 -1.50 -13.30 -30.51
N GLY A 11 -0.37 -13.99 -30.65
CA GLY A 11 0.45 -14.42 -29.51
C GLY A 11 0.93 -13.24 -28.67
N ILE A 12 1.44 -12.18 -29.32
CA ILE A 12 1.82 -10.93 -28.66
C ILE A 12 0.61 -10.32 -27.93
N ALA A 13 -0.54 -10.19 -28.60
CA ALA A 13 -1.74 -9.62 -28.00
C ALA A 13 -2.26 -10.41 -26.79
N VAL A 14 -2.10 -11.75 -26.79
CA VAL A 14 -2.43 -12.61 -25.64
C VAL A 14 -1.46 -12.36 -24.49
N GLY A 15 -0.15 -12.34 -24.78
CA GLY A 15 0.89 -12.12 -23.79
C GLY A 15 0.75 -10.75 -23.11
N VAL A 16 0.56 -9.69 -23.89
CA VAL A 16 0.40 -8.31 -23.39
C VAL A 16 -0.81 -8.22 -22.46
N ARG A 17 -2.02 -8.61 -22.92
CA ARG A 17 -3.24 -8.48 -22.09
C ARG A 17 -3.21 -9.35 -20.83
N ALA A 18 -2.57 -10.51 -20.88
CA ALA A 18 -2.43 -11.38 -19.72
C ALA A 18 -1.45 -10.77 -18.69
N GLY A 19 -0.34 -10.21 -19.17
CA GLY A 19 0.62 -9.49 -18.34
C GLY A 19 0.01 -8.24 -17.69
N GLU A 20 -0.65 -7.40 -18.48
CA GLU A 20 -1.33 -6.19 -17.99
C GLU A 20 -2.39 -6.53 -16.94
N LYS A 21 -3.24 -7.53 -17.21
CA LYS A 21 -4.26 -7.98 -16.25
C LYS A 21 -3.63 -8.43 -14.93
N LYS A 22 -2.52 -9.17 -14.98
CA LYS A 22 -1.80 -9.62 -13.79
C LYS A 22 -1.27 -8.44 -12.97
N VAL A 23 -0.66 -7.46 -13.63
CA VAL A 23 -0.15 -6.25 -12.94
C VAL A 23 -1.28 -5.42 -12.35
N LEU A 24 -2.40 -5.27 -13.06
CA LEU A 24 -3.58 -4.58 -12.52
C LEU A 24 -4.12 -5.25 -11.27
N GLN A 25 -4.18 -6.59 -11.25
CA GLN A 25 -4.58 -7.35 -10.05
C GLN A 25 -3.61 -7.15 -8.89
N GLN A 26 -2.30 -7.15 -9.16
CA GLN A 26 -1.29 -6.88 -8.12
C GLN A 26 -1.42 -5.48 -7.52
N ILE A 27 -1.71 -4.48 -8.34
CA ILE A 27 -1.94 -3.10 -7.87
C ILE A 27 -3.20 -3.05 -6.98
N ASP A 28 -4.29 -3.67 -7.43
CA ASP A 28 -5.54 -3.74 -6.67
C ASP A 28 -5.35 -4.44 -5.31
N GLU A 29 -4.69 -5.60 -5.29
CA GLU A 29 -4.38 -6.33 -4.05
C GLU A 29 -3.49 -5.52 -3.11
N PHE A 30 -2.49 -4.82 -3.64
CA PHE A 30 -1.62 -3.93 -2.85
C PHE A 30 -2.42 -2.82 -2.16
N PHE A 31 -3.33 -2.16 -2.87
CA PHE A 31 -4.13 -1.09 -2.26
C PHE A 31 -5.16 -1.63 -1.27
N LYS A 32 -5.77 -2.79 -1.53
CA LYS A 32 -6.65 -3.45 -0.55
C LYS A 32 -5.94 -3.74 0.77
N GLN A 33 -4.72 -4.28 0.70
CA GLN A 33 -3.93 -4.49 1.90
C GLN A 33 -3.63 -3.18 2.63
N ARG A 34 -3.35 -2.09 1.89
CA ARG A 34 -3.12 -0.77 2.50
C ARG A 34 -4.37 -0.14 3.11
N GLU A 35 -5.54 -0.44 2.58
CA GLU A 35 -6.82 -0.04 3.18
C GLU A 35 -7.10 -0.81 4.48
N GLU A 36 -6.71 -2.08 4.57
CA GLU A 36 -6.80 -2.87 5.81
C GLU A 36 -5.83 -2.36 6.89
N GLU A 37 -4.62 -1.93 6.49
CA GLU A 37 -3.57 -1.38 7.37
C GLU A 37 -3.77 0.12 7.66
N LEU A 38 -4.87 0.74 7.23
CA LEU A 38 -5.02 2.20 7.24
C LEU A 38 -4.91 2.82 8.64
N ASP A 39 -5.48 2.14 9.64
CA ASP A 39 -5.45 2.58 11.04
C ASP A 39 -4.08 2.34 11.71
N GLU A 40 -3.18 1.59 11.07
CA GLU A 40 -1.82 1.34 11.57
C GLU A 40 -0.82 2.39 11.09
N ILE A 41 -1.19 3.23 10.12
CA ILE A 41 -0.30 4.23 9.53
C ILE A 41 -0.34 5.51 10.37
N GLU A 42 0.76 5.82 11.05
CA GLU A 42 0.91 7.11 11.72
C GLU A 42 0.96 8.25 10.69
N TYR A 43 -0.10 9.04 10.62
CA TYR A 43 -0.17 10.22 9.74
C TYR A 43 0.43 11.47 10.39
N TYR A 44 0.32 12.61 9.71
CA TYR A 44 1.01 13.85 10.11
C TYR A 44 0.73 14.29 11.55
N GLN A 45 -0.54 14.25 11.99
CA GLN A 45 -0.89 14.73 13.34
C GLN A 45 -0.34 13.81 14.43
N GLU A 46 -0.43 12.49 14.25
CA GLU A 46 0.15 11.52 15.19
C GLU A 46 1.66 11.67 15.29
N ARG A 47 2.36 11.75 14.15
CA ARG A 47 3.82 11.96 14.14
C ARG A 47 4.24 13.27 14.80
N ARG A 48 3.45 14.34 14.68
CA ARG A 48 3.72 15.63 15.32
C ARG A 48 3.63 15.56 16.85
N LEU A 49 2.78 14.68 17.37
CA LEU A 49 2.52 14.54 18.81
C LEU A 49 3.34 13.43 19.47
N LYS A 50 4.14 12.68 18.69
CA LYS A 50 4.90 11.51 19.16
C LYS A 50 5.84 11.84 20.33
N ASP A 51 6.50 12.99 20.26
CA ASP A 51 7.47 13.45 21.27
C ASP A 51 6.95 14.69 22.02
N LEU A 52 5.70 14.66 22.49
CA LEU A 52 5.09 15.76 23.25
C LEU A 52 5.80 16.07 24.57
N GLY A 53 6.63 15.17 25.10
CA GLY A 53 7.30 15.37 26.39
C GLY A 53 6.32 15.48 27.55
N LEU A 54 5.20 14.75 27.50
CA LEU A 54 4.13 14.77 28.53
C LEU A 54 4.61 14.40 29.94
N VAL A 55 5.79 13.80 30.06
CA VAL A 55 6.44 13.48 31.33
C VAL A 55 7.81 14.17 31.33
N GLY A 56 8.02 15.12 32.25
CA GLY A 56 9.31 15.78 32.45
C GLY A 56 10.35 14.87 33.12
N GLU A 57 11.59 15.35 33.30
CA GLU A 57 12.72 14.55 33.84
C GLU A 57 12.45 13.93 35.24
N GLN A 58 11.54 14.49 36.03
CA GLN A 58 11.22 14.04 37.40
C GLN A 58 9.83 13.38 37.54
N GLY A 59 9.11 13.14 36.43
CA GLY A 59 7.77 12.56 36.49
C GLY A 59 6.66 13.55 36.85
N ASP A 60 6.99 14.85 36.98
CA ASP A 60 6.01 15.90 37.22
C ASP A 60 5.19 16.20 35.96
N ILE A 61 3.86 16.23 36.10
CA ILE A 61 2.93 16.63 35.05
C ILE A 61 2.95 18.16 34.96
N ILE A 62 3.49 18.71 33.88
CA ILE A 62 3.50 20.15 33.64
C ILE A 62 2.30 20.50 32.76
N PHE A 63 1.39 21.33 33.29
CA PHE A 63 0.29 21.89 32.50
C PHE A 63 0.81 23.07 31.66
N TRP A 64 0.40 23.14 30.41
CA TRP A 64 0.61 24.34 29.58
C TRP A 64 -0.41 25.41 30.02
N GLU A 65 0.07 26.47 30.68
CA GLU A 65 -0.66 27.76 30.84
C GLU A 65 -0.61 28.59 29.55
#